data_AF-A0A8D8NXX5-F1
#
_entry.id   AF-A0A8D8NXX5-F1
#
_cell.length_a   1.000
_cell.length_b   1.000
_cell.length_c   1.000
_cell.angle_alpha   90.00
_cell.angle_beta   90.00
_cell.angle_gamma   90.00
#
_symmetry.space_group_name_H-M   'P 1'
#
loop_
_entity.id
_entity.type
_entity.pdbx_description
1 polymer ?
#
loop_
_entity_poly.entity_id
_entity_poly.type
_entity_poly.pdbx_seq_one_letter_code
_entity_poly.pdbx_strand_id
1 'polypeptide(L)'
;MKLFLLLATCAVAATAYPGTLQRPRPWWNSLESTEGRIVGGFEVDIKDVPYQVSLRSFGSHICGGSIISKRWILTAAHCASSADKPNETIRVGSSEKGSGGQILKLKRIVQHPQYDGSIIDYDFS
;
A
#
# COMPACT_ATOMS: atom_id res chain seq x y z
N MET A 1 -30.55 -34.04 44.12
CA MET A 1 -30.01 -32.90 43.35
C MET A 1 -28.49 -32.97 43.40
N LYS A 2 -27.85 -33.50 42.34
CA LYS A 2 -26.38 -33.57 42.24
C LYS A 2 -25.92 -32.37 41.42
N LEU A 3 -25.30 -31.41 42.10
CA LEU A 3 -24.77 -30.17 41.54
C LEU A 3 -23.42 -30.49 40.89
N PHE A 4 -23.38 -30.56 39.56
CA PHE A 4 -22.11 -30.67 38.81
C PHE A 4 -21.54 -29.26 38.62
N LEU A 5 -20.43 -28.98 39.31
CA LEU A 5 -19.59 -27.81 39.09
C LEU A 5 -18.86 -27.94 37.75
N LEU A 6 -19.22 -27.11 36.78
CA LEU A 6 -18.47 -26.95 35.53
C LEU A 6 -17.24 -26.08 35.80
N LEU A 7 -16.06 -26.70 35.80
CA LEU A 7 -14.78 -25.99 35.77
C LEU A 7 -14.60 -25.37 34.37
N ALA A 8 -14.72 -24.04 34.29
CA ALA A 8 -14.33 -23.29 33.09
C ALA A 8 -12.80 -23.23 33.01
N THR A 9 -12.20 -24.09 32.19
CA THR A 9 -10.78 -23.98 31.85
C THR A 9 -10.61 -22.85 30.83
N CYS A 10 -10.04 -21.73 31.25
CA CYS A 10 -9.51 -20.72 30.34
C CYS A 10 -8.31 -21.32 29.58
N ALA A 11 -8.55 -21.89 28.41
CA ALA A 11 -7.50 -22.11 27.43
C ALA A 11 -7.11 -20.73 26.87
N VAL A 12 -6.01 -20.16 27.35
CA VAL A 12 -5.37 -19.02 26.70
C VAL A 12 -4.79 -19.55 25.40
N ALA A 13 -5.52 -19.38 24.30
CA ALA A 13 -4.96 -19.59 22.98
C ALA A 13 -3.85 -18.55 22.77
N ALA A 14 -2.59 -18.98 22.83
CA ALA A 14 -1.48 -18.18 22.38
C ALA A 14 -1.66 -17.94 20.88
N THR A 15 -2.20 -16.78 20.50
CA THR A 15 -2.16 -16.34 19.11
C THR A 15 -0.71 -16.03 18.81
N ALA A 16 -0.01 -17.01 18.22
CA ALA A 16 1.30 -16.77 17.61
C ALA A 16 1.09 -15.67 16.57
N TYR A 17 1.62 -14.48 16.81
CA TYR A 17 1.75 -13.46 15.78
C TYR A 17 2.84 -13.95 14.82
N PRO A 18 2.53 -14.33 13.58
CA PRO A 18 3.56 -14.59 12.60
C PRO A 18 3.93 -13.24 12.00
N GLY A 19 4.79 -12.51 12.69
CA GLY A 19 5.24 -11.18 12.30
C GLY A 19 6.75 -11.06 12.34
N THR A 20 7.47 -12.09 11.92
CA THR A 20 8.90 -11.94 11.59
C THR A 20 8.97 -11.43 10.16
N LEU A 21 9.46 -10.20 9.98
CA LEU A 21 9.97 -9.70 8.70
C LEU A 21 11.11 -10.62 8.24
N GLN A 22 10.76 -11.74 7.63
CA GLN A 22 11.71 -12.68 7.09
C GLN A 22 12.30 -12.03 5.84
N ARG A 23 13.49 -11.40 5.96
CA ARG A 23 14.26 -11.04 4.77
C ARG A 23 14.42 -12.33 3.95
N PRO A 24 14.00 -12.37 2.68
CA PRO A 24 14.24 -13.55 1.86
C PRO A 24 15.75 -13.83 1.83
N ARG A 25 16.07 -15.10 1.60
CA ARG A 25 17.45 -15.60 1.48
C ARG A 25 18.29 -14.71 0.56
N PRO A 26 19.63 -14.71 0.70
CA PRO A 26 20.51 -13.87 -0.09
C PRO A 26 20.22 -13.97 -1.59
N TRP A 27 20.29 -12.84 -2.29
CA TRP A 27 19.82 -12.61 -3.67
C TRP A 27 20.42 -13.52 -4.75
N TRP A 28 21.45 -14.31 -4.45
CA TRP A 28 22.04 -15.27 -5.40
C TRP A 28 21.38 -16.67 -5.38
N ASN A 29 20.48 -16.93 -4.43
CA ASN A 29 19.84 -18.24 -4.25
C ASN A 29 18.33 -18.27 -4.59
N SER A 30 17.78 -17.27 -5.30
CA SER A 30 16.39 -17.29 -5.76
C SER A 30 16.31 -17.40 -7.28
N LEU A 31 16.09 -18.62 -7.78
CA LEU A 31 15.62 -18.85 -9.15
C LEU A 31 14.09 -18.69 -9.28
N GLU A 32 13.45 -17.92 -8.40
CA GLU A 32 12.00 -18.05 -8.19
C GLU A 32 11.32 -16.69 -7.96
N SER A 33 11.18 -15.96 -9.06
CA SER A 33 9.92 -15.49 -9.65
C SER A 33 10.22 -14.22 -10.45
N THR A 34 10.19 -14.33 -11.77
CA THR A 34 10.12 -13.15 -12.66
C THR A 34 8.73 -12.50 -12.62
N GLU A 35 7.90 -12.86 -11.64
CA GLU A 35 6.54 -12.35 -11.44
C GLU A 35 6.51 -11.05 -10.60
N GLY A 36 7.58 -10.76 -9.86
CA GLY A 36 7.72 -9.54 -9.09
C GLY A 36 7.80 -8.29 -9.97
N ARG A 37 6.91 -7.31 -9.76
CA ARG A 37 6.93 -6.02 -10.48
C ARG A 37 8.02 -5.06 -10.00
N ILE A 38 8.67 -5.33 -8.87
CA ILE A 38 9.73 -4.50 -8.28
C ILE A 38 11.05 -5.28 -8.36
N VAL A 39 12.03 -4.76 -9.09
CA VAL A 39 13.34 -5.41 -9.32
C VAL A 39 14.09 -5.58 -8.00
N GLY A 40 14.45 -6.81 -7.66
CA GLY A 40 15.13 -7.14 -6.40
C GLY A 40 14.26 -6.92 -5.14
N GLY A 41 12.96 -6.69 -5.33
CA GLY A 41 11.99 -6.53 -4.25
C GLY A 41 11.53 -7.86 -3.66
N PHE A 42 10.69 -7.75 -2.64
CA PHE A 42 10.00 -8.85 -2.00
C PHE A 42 8.61 -8.38 -1.55
N GLU A 43 7.70 -9.32 -1.35
CA GLU A 43 6.34 -9.03 -0.89
C GLU A 43 6.33 -8.55 0.57
N VAL A 44 5.43 -7.62 0.88
CA VAL A 44 5.26 -7.04 2.23
C VAL A 44 3.77 -6.94 2.58
N ASP A 45 3.42 -7.08 3.86
CA ASP A 45 2.07 -6.79 4.35
C ASP A 45 1.91 -5.27 4.48
N ILE A 46 0.76 -4.73 4.08
CA ILE A 46 0.45 -3.31 4.23
C ILE A 46 0.55 -2.82 5.68
N LYS A 47 0.41 -3.71 6.68
CA LYS A 47 0.63 -3.38 8.10
C LYS A 47 2.05 -2.89 8.38
N ASP A 48 3.05 -3.38 7.62
CA ASP A 48 4.45 -3.01 7.80
C ASP A 48 4.79 -1.70 7.06
N VAL A 49 4.02 -1.35 6.03
CA VAL A 49 4.17 -0.14 5.21
C VAL A 49 2.86 0.64 5.07
N PRO A 50 2.23 1.07 6.19
CA PRO A 50 0.84 1.58 6.18
C PRO A 50 0.67 2.89 5.41
N TYR A 51 1.76 3.57 5.08
CA TYR A 51 1.76 4.78 4.27
C TYR A 51 1.66 4.51 2.77
N GLN A 52 1.93 3.28 2.29
CA GLN A 52 1.92 2.98 0.87
C GLN A 52 0.51 3.10 0.28
N VAL A 53 0.40 3.74 -0.89
CA VAL A 53 -0.87 3.86 -1.61
C VAL A 53 -0.74 3.52 -3.08
N SER A 54 -1.88 3.18 -3.68
CA SER A 54 -2.01 2.95 -5.12
C SER A 54 -2.81 4.11 -5.72
N LEU A 55 -2.15 4.95 -6.52
CA LEU A 55 -2.81 5.94 -7.36
C LEU A 55 -3.41 5.24 -8.57
N ARG A 56 -4.68 5.53 -8.87
CA ARG A 56 -5.46 4.81 -9.88
C ARG A 56 -6.16 5.77 -10.82
N SER A 57 -6.11 5.46 -12.11
CA SER A 57 -6.82 6.16 -13.18
C SER A 57 -7.76 5.17 -13.86
N PHE A 58 -9.03 5.55 -14.05
CA PHE A 58 -10.06 4.68 -14.64
C PHE A 58 -10.14 3.29 -13.97
N GLY A 59 -9.95 3.25 -12.64
CA GLY A 59 -9.96 2.00 -11.87
C GLY A 59 -8.71 1.13 -11.99
N SER A 60 -7.71 1.52 -12.78
CA SER A 60 -6.44 0.80 -12.88
C SER A 60 -5.32 1.51 -12.13
N HIS A 61 -4.44 0.73 -11.48
CA HIS A 61 -3.23 1.28 -10.85
C HIS A 61 -2.30 1.88 -11.89
N ILE A 62 -1.82 3.09 -11.62
CA ILE A 62 -0.88 3.82 -12.49
C ILE A 62 0.44 4.16 -11.78
N CYS A 63 0.40 4.50 -10.50
CA CYS A 63 1.57 4.94 -9.72
C CYS A 63 1.41 4.62 -8.23
N GLY A 64 2.50 4.77 -7.49
CA GLY A 64 2.52 4.76 -6.03
C GLY A 64 2.32 6.14 -5.40
N GLY A 65 2.40 6.19 -4.07
CA GLY A 65 2.40 7.42 -3.29
C GLY A 65 2.55 7.12 -1.81
N SER A 66 2.58 8.16 -0.96
CA SER A 66 2.71 7.99 0.49
C SER A 66 1.73 8.86 1.26
N ILE A 67 1.08 8.29 2.27
CA ILE A 67 0.28 9.04 3.24
C ILE A 67 1.23 9.89 4.08
N ILE A 68 1.13 11.21 3.95
CA ILE A 68 1.89 12.17 4.76
C ILE A 68 1.04 12.86 5.82
N SER A 69 -0.29 12.76 5.71
CA SER A 69 -1.22 13.17 6.77
C SER A 69 -2.60 12.55 6.58
N LYS A 70 -3.53 12.81 7.52
CA LYS A 70 -4.94 12.37 7.46
C LYS A 70 -5.66 12.69 6.14
N ARG A 71 -5.24 13.73 5.41
CA ARG A 71 -5.90 14.18 4.17
C ARG A 71 -4.93 14.46 3.02
N TRP A 72 -3.66 14.08 3.16
CA TRP A 72 -2.63 14.38 2.16
C TRP A 72 -1.83 13.13 1.82
N ILE A 73 -1.70 12.92 0.51
CA ILE A 73 -0.82 11.94 -0.11
C ILE A 73 0.25 12.73 -0.84
N LEU A 74 1.50 12.30 -0.74
CA LEU A 74 2.60 12.76 -1.59
C LEU A 74 2.79 11.76 -2.73
N THR A 75 2.94 12.24 -3.96
CA THR A 75 3.28 11.42 -5.12
C THR A 75 4.14 12.22 -6.11
N ALA A 76 4.49 11.62 -7.24
CA ALA A 76 5.19 12.30 -8.32
C ALA A 76 4.23 13.18 -9.13
N ALA A 77 4.70 14.34 -9.58
CA ALA A 77 3.90 15.26 -10.38
C ALA A 77 3.51 14.64 -11.73
N HIS A 78 4.40 13.90 -12.39
CA HIS A 78 4.10 13.21 -13.66
C HIS A 78 3.03 12.11 -13.52
N CYS A 79 2.86 11.58 -12.30
CA CYS A 79 1.79 10.64 -11.99
C CYS A 79 0.43 11.34 -11.82
N ALA A 80 0.45 12.61 -11.41
CA ALA A 80 -0.73 13.41 -11.07
C ALA A 80 -1.06 14.50 -12.11
N SER A 81 -0.29 14.61 -13.20
CA SER A 81 -0.30 15.74 -14.15
C SER A 81 -1.57 15.82 -15.03
N SER A 82 -2.62 15.09 -14.70
CA SER A 82 -3.92 15.14 -15.33
C SER A 82 -4.94 15.82 -14.43
N ALA A 83 -4.76 17.14 -14.27
CA ALA A 83 -5.60 18.04 -13.46
C ALA A 83 -7.12 17.93 -13.71
N ASP A 84 -7.55 17.30 -14.82
CA ASP A 84 -8.94 17.18 -15.25
C ASP A 84 -9.54 15.76 -15.20
N LYS A 85 -8.96 14.81 -14.45
CA LYS A 85 -9.56 13.46 -14.37
C LYS A 85 -10.53 13.33 -13.18
N PRO A 86 -11.87 13.41 -13.38
CA PRO A 86 -12.86 13.08 -12.34
C PRO A 86 -12.81 11.60 -11.89
N ASN A 87 -11.97 10.79 -12.55
CA ASN A 87 -11.86 9.34 -12.37
C ASN A 87 -10.56 8.91 -11.67
N GLU A 88 -9.81 9.84 -11.09
CA GLU A 88 -8.66 9.49 -10.25
C GLU A 88 -9.10 9.11 -8.83
N THR A 89 -8.58 7.97 -8.38
CA THR A 89 -8.85 7.43 -7.05
C THR A 89 -7.56 6.94 -6.44
N ILE A 90 -7.54 6.85 -5.11
CA ILE A 90 -6.44 6.25 -4.37
C ILE A 90 -6.96 5.03 -3.63
N ARG A 91 -6.24 3.91 -3.71
CA ARG A 91 -6.43 2.79 -2.80
C ARG A 91 -5.43 2.88 -1.65
N VAL A 92 -5.94 2.83 -0.42
CA VAL A 92 -5.17 2.79 0.83
C VAL A 92 -5.44 1.49 1.59
N GLY A 93 -4.49 1.04 2.41
CA GLY A 93 -4.71 -0.09 3.32
C GLY A 93 -4.88 -1.45 2.64
N SER A 94 -4.18 -1.70 1.52
CA SER A 94 -4.16 -3.02 0.86
C SER A 94 -2.74 -3.46 0.54
N SER A 95 -2.44 -4.74 0.77
CA SER A 95 -1.22 -5.40 0.24
C SER A 95 -1.36 -5.70 -1.26
N GLU A 96 -2.59 -5.68 -1.78
CA GLU A 96 -2.90 -6.10 -3.15
C GLU A 96 -3.23 -4.92 -4.07
N LYS A 97 -2.60 -4.90 -5.25
CA LYS A 97 -2.85 -3.87 -6.28
C LYS A 97 -4.30 -3.91 -6.80
N GLY A 98 -4.92 -5.09 -6.83
CA GLY A 98 -6.22 -5.35 -7.48
C GLY A 98 -7.44 -5.37 -6.54
N SER A 99 -7.24 -5.79 -5.30
CA SER A 99 -8.30 -6.01 -4.30
C SER A 99 -7.97 -5.33 -2.96
N GLY A 100 -8.87 -5.47 -1.98
CA GLY A 100 -8.67 -4.99 -0.61
C GLY A 100 -8.66 -3.47 -0.44
N GLY A 101 -8.39 -3.06 0.79
CA GLY A 101 -8.28 -1.65 1.18
C GLY A 101 -9.53 -0.82 0.95
N GLN A 102 -9.35 0.50 0.94
CA GLN A 102 -10.41 1.48 0.68
C GLN A 102 -10.06 2.30 -0.55
N ILE A 103 -11.06 2.55 -1.41
CA ILE A 103 -10.91 3.40 -2.59
C ILE A 103 -11.50 4.76 -2.27
N LEU A 104 -10.67 5.80 -2.34
CA LEU A 104 -11.03 7.18 -2.03
C LEU A 104 -10.92 8.04 -3.29
N LYS A 105 -11.87 8.97 -3.46
CA LYS A 105 -11.80 9.98 -4.52
C LYS A 105 -10.88 11.12 -4.11
N LEU A 106 -10.14 11.66 -5.07
CA LEU A 106 -9.33 12.85 -4.85
C LEU A 106 -10.22 14.09 -4.74
N LYS A 107 -9.87 15.00 -3.83
CA LYS A 107 -10.52 16.32 -3.74
C LYS A 107 -9.89 17.32 -4.70
N ARG A 108 -8.56 17.31 -4.80
CA ARG A 108 -7.75 18.14 -5.70
C ARG A 108 -6.34 17.57 -5.79
N ILE A 109 -5.62 17.96 -6.82
CA ILE A 109 -4.19 17.72 -7.01
C ILE A 109 -3.48 19.06 -6.81
N VAL A 110 -2.34 19.08 -6.11
CA VAL A 110 -1.55 20.29 -5.86
C VAL A 110 -0.14 20.07 -6.41
N GLN A 111 0.01 20.29 -7.71
CA GLN A 111 1.27 20.09 -8.40
C GLN A 111 2.28 21.18 -8.01
N HIS A 112 3.56 20.83 -7.92
CA HIS A 112 4.59 21.84 -7.70
C HIS A 112 4.55 22.90 -8.82
N PRO A 113 4.57 24.21 -8.52
CA PRO A 113 4.39 25.27 -9.51
C PRO A 113 5.51 25.35 -10.54
N GLN A 114 6.66 24.73 -10.27
CA GLN A 114 7.81 24.68 -11.17
C GLN A 114 7.98 23.32 -11.86
N TYR A 115 7.02 22.39 -11.71
CA TYR A 115 7.12 21.10 -12.39
C TYR A 115 7.23 21.28 -13.92
N ASP A 116 8.28 20.70 -14.49
CA ASP A 116 8.51 20.69 -15.93
C ASP A 116 8.47 19.24 -16.45
N GLY A 117 7.39 18.87 -17.11
CA GLY A 117 7.20 17.52 -17.64
C GLY A 117 8.12 17.14 -18.80
N SER A 118 8.86 18.08 -19.39
CA SER A 118 9.83 17.80 -20.46
C SER A 118 11.17 17.29 -19.94
N ILE A 119 11.56 17.76 -18.74
CA ILE A 119 12.81 17.39 -18.07
C ILE A 119 12.60 16.65 -16.73
N ILE A 120 11.34 16.48 -16.31
CA ILE A 120 10.92 15.84 -15.04
C ILE A 120 11.54 16.54 -13.82
N ASP A 121 11.75 17.86 -13.90
CA ASP A 121 12.22 18.67 -12.77
C ASP A 121 11.04 19.04 -11.86
N TYR A 122 11.30 19.17 -10.55
CA TYR A 122 10.30 19.36 -9.51
C TYR A 122 9.12 18.36 -9.56
N ASP A 123 9.44 17.08 -9.79
CA ASP A 123 8.46 16.00 -9.96
C ASP A 123 7.79 15.52 -8.66
N PHE A 124 7.05 16.42 -8.00
CA PHE A 124 6.25 16.08 -6.82
C PHE A 124 4.92 16.86 -6.77
N SER A 125 3.91 16.20 -6.18
CA SER A 125 2.55 16.73 -6.01
C SER A 125 1.86 16.21 -4.75
#